data_AF-A0A1G1NKX6-F1
#
_entry.id   AF-A0A1G1NKX6-F1
#
_cell.length_a   1.000
_cell.length_b   1.000
_cell.length_c   1.000
_cell.angle_alpha   90.00
_cell.angle_beta   90.00
_cell.angle_gamma   90.00
#
_symmetry.space_group_name_H-M   'P 1'
#
loop_
_entity.id
_entity.type
_entity.pdbx_description
1 polymer ?
#
loop_
_entity_poly.entity_id
_entity_poly.type
_entity_poly.pdbx_seq_one_letter_code
_entity_poly.pdbx_strand_id
1 'polypeptide(L)'
;MRLFVIVISATLIQVTPVFAHPEFQRYSKGVSGRSVNCAMCHRHSDGPEGLKPGQIGSLNQDELNALGLARQALKPGAGVQSPILNEFGNSILNQLGKEKISELQQRPELLAGALSKTNDLDGDGIPDVEEFKDGTHPLNSLDGHPWKLFKNNLGKNWFDILMIILATGSGLYGLQNMLLWLSLKAGKEEGHRVR
;
A
#
# COMPACT_ATOMS: atom_id res chain seq x y z
N MET A 1 -47.28 53.55 -14.88
CA MET A 1 -46.93 52.63 -13.78
C MET A 1 -46.21 51.43 -14.40
N ARG A 2 -44.88 51.40 -14.36
CA ARG A 2 -44.04 50.39 -15.03
C ARG A 2 -43.74 49.27 -14.03
N LEU A 3 -44.25 48.06 -14.28
CA LEU A 3 -43.91 46.86 -13.51
C LEU A 3 -42.68 46.21 -14.14
N PHE A 4 -41.53 46.31 -13.50
CA PHE A 4 -40.31 45.57 -13.86
C PHE A 4 -40.37 44.20 -13.17
N VAL A 5 -40.54 43.14 -13.96
CA VAL A 5 -40.39 41.75 -13.49
C VAL A 5 -38.93 41.36 -13.68
N ILE A 6 -38.19 41.24 -12.59
CA ILE A 6 -36.81 40.74 -12.58
C ILE A 6 -36.88 39.21 -12.53
N VAL A 7 -36.59 38.55 -13.65
CA VAL A 7 -36.40 37.10 -13.71
C VAL A 7 -34.96 36.81 -13.29
N ILE A 8 -34.79 36.34 -12.05
CA ILE A 8 -33.49 35.85 -11.55
C ILE A 8 -33.31 34.44 -12.10
N SER A 9 -32.52 34.33 -13.18
CA SER A 9 -32.06 33.05 -13.72
C SER A 9 -31.05 32.44 -12.74
N ALA A 10 -31.46 31.39 -12.03
CA ALA A 10 -30.60 30.60 -11.17
C ALA A 10 -29.72 29.67 -12.04
N THR A 11 -28.51 30.11 -12.36
CA THR A 11 -27.50 29.29 -13.03
C THR A 11 -26.98 28.25 -12.03
N LEU A 12 -27.44 27.00 -12.13
CA LEU A 12 -26.85 25.88 -11.41
C LEU A 12 -25.42 25.67 -11.94
N ILE A 13 -24.43 26.07 -11.14
CA ILE A 13 -23.03 25.70 -11.37
C ILE A 13 -22.91 24.23 -10.95
N GLN A 14 -22.86 23.32 -11.93
CA GLN A 14 -22.48 21.94 -11.69
C GLN A 14 -21.00 21.90 -11.33
N VAL A 15 -20.70 21.71 -10.05
CA VAL A 15 -19.34 21.48 -9.57
C VAL A 15 -19.01 20.02 -9.87
N THR A 16 -18.32 19.76 -10.98
CA THR A 16 -17.74 18.43 -11.21
C THR A 16 -16.56 18.24 -10.26
N PRO A 17 -16.51 17.14 -9.49
CA PRO A 17 -15.36 16.87 -8.63
C PRO A 17 -14.12 16.65 -9.51
N VAL A 18 -13.11 17.49 -9.30
CA VAL A 18 -11.80 17.40 -9.95
C VAL A 18 -11.08 16.20 -9.33
N PHE A 19 -11.19 15.03 -9.94
CA PHE A 19 -10.34 13.89 -9.61
C PHE A 19 -9.15 13.84 -10.59
N ALA A 20 -7.94 13.89 -10.04
CA ALA A 20 -6.71 13.64 -10.75
C ALA A 20 -6.74 12.22 -11.36
N HIS A 21 -6.48 12.11 -12.67
CA HIS A 21 -6.39 10.87 -13.46
C HIS A 21 -7.23 9.68 -12.95
N PRO A 22 -8.57 9.76 -13.06
CA PRO A 22 -9.44 8.84 -12.37
C PRO A 22 -9.55 7.48 -13.06
N GLU A 23 -8.94 7.23 -14.23
CA GLU A 23 -9.13 5.99 -14.99
C GLU A 23 -8.64 4.75 -14.24
N PHE A 24 -7.36 4.74 -13.83
CA PHE A 24 -6.75 3.60 -13.14
C PHE A 24 -7.36 3.40 -11.74
N GLN A 25 -7.65 4.51 -11.05
CA GLN A 25 -8.31 4.46 -9.74
C GLN A 25 -9.75 3.96 -9.84
N ARG A 26 -10.52 4.41 -10.84
CA ARG A 26 -11.88 3.90 -11.11
C ARG A 26 -11.85 2.41 -11.44
N TYR A 27 -10.90 1.98 -12.26
CA TYR A 27 -10.73 0.58 -12.61
C TYR A 27 -10.40 -0.27 -11.38
N SER A 28 -9.35 0.09 -10.63
CA SER A 28 -8.95 -0.65 -9.43
C SER A 28 -10.07 -0.70 -8.39
N LYS A 29 -10.79 0.41 -8.16
CA LYS A 29 -11.99 0.44 -7.31
C LYS A 29 -13.10 -0.48 -7.83
N GLY A 30 -13.33 -0.51 -9.14
CA GLY A 30 -14.34 -1.34 -9.77
C GLY A 30 -14.05 -2.83 -9.66
N VAL A 31 -12.77 -3.23 -9.72
CA VAL A 31 -12.35 -4.63 -9.60
C VAL A 31 -12.27 -5.09 -8.14
N SER A 32 -11.66 -4.29 -7.27
CA SER A 32 -11.44 -4.65 -5.87
C SER A 32 -12.67 -4.44 -4.97
N GLY A 33 -13.56 -3.51 -5.35
CA GLY A 33 -14.60 -3.00 -4.46
C GLY A 33 -14.09 -2.13 -3.30
N ARG A 34 -12.76 -1.94 -3.18
CA ARG A 34 -12.13 -1.11 -2.15
C ARG A 34 -11.96 0.31 -2.67
N SER A 35 -12.08 1.30 -1.79
CA SER A 35 -11.73 2.68 -2.13
C SER A 35 -10.21 2.78 -2.26
N VAL A 36 -9.71 2.75 -3.49
CA VAL A 36 -8.30 3.05 -3.75
C VAL A 36 -8.01 4.49 -3.40
N ASN A 37 -6.98 4.71 -2.58
CA ASN A 37 -6.51 6.04 -2.23
C ASN A 37 -5.89 6.70 -3.48
N CYS A 38 -6.17 7.98 -3.69
CA CYS A 38 -5.50 8.79 -4.72
C CYS A 38 -3.96 8.84 -4.54
N ALA A 39 -3.48 8.46 -3.35
CA ALA A 39 -2.06 8.32 -3.03
C ALA A 39 -1.37 7.12 -3.72
N MET A 40 -2.09 6.23 -4.41
CA MET A 40 -1.45 5.10 -5.11
C MET A 40 -0.40 5.58 -6.10
N CYS A 41 -0.68 6.62 -6.89
CA CYS A 41 0.24 7.12 -7.91
C CYS A 41 0.88 8.45 -7.55
N HIS A 42 0.30 9.18 -6.59
CA HIS A 42 0.72 10.52 -6.22
C HIS A 42 1.29 10.55 -4.81
N ARG A 43 2.21 11.47 -4.56
CA ARG A 43 2.75 11.68 -3.21
C ARG A 43 1.70 12.25 -2.24
N HIS A 44 0.66 12.88 -2.76
CA HIS A 44 -0.42 13.47 -1.98
C HIS A 44 -1.80 13.03 -2.52
N SER A 45 -2.77 12.79 -1.62
CA SER A 45 -4.12 12.31 -1.95
C SER A 45 -4.93 13.28 -2.80
N ASP A 46 -4.70 14.58 -2.64
CA ASP A 46 -5.45 15.61 -3.37
C ASP A 46 -5.03 15.73 -4.86
N GLY A 47 -4.03 14.96 -5.30
CA GLY A 47 -3.53 14.97 -6.67
C GLY A 47 -2.45 16.02 -6.92
N PRO A 48 -2.07 16.24 -8.20
CA PRO A 48 -0.89 17.02 -8.56
C PRO A 48 -1.09 18.54 -8.43
N GLU A 49 -2.31 19.04 -8.26
CA GLU A 49 -2.57 20.48 -8.07
C GLU A 49 -2.70 20.84 -6.58
N GLY A 50 -2.15 21.99 -6.19
CA GLY A 50 -2.22 22.51 -4.82
C GLY A 50 -0.89 22.95 -4.25
N LEU A 51 -0.88 23.37 -2.98
CA LEU A 51 0.26 23.98 -2.29
C LEU A 51 0.92 23.05 -1.25
N LYS A 52 0.43 21.83 -1.08
CA LYS A 52 1.03 20.86 -0.15
C LYS A 52 2.26 20.20 -0.78
N PRO A 53 3.25 19.74 0.00
CA PRO A 53 4.45 19.08 -0.52
C PRO A 53 4.12 17.96 -1.51
N GLY A 54 4.82 17.94 -2.65
CA GLY A 54 4.57 16.98 -3.74
C GLY A 54 3.39 17.36 -4.64
N GLN A 55 2.84 18.58 -4.51
CA GLN A 55 1.90 19.16 -5.47
C GLN A 55 2.59 20.27 -6.26
N ILE A 56 2.14 20.51 -7.50
CA ILE A 56 2.78 21.43 -8.46
C ILE A 56 3.01 22.82 -7.87
N GLY A 57 2.06 23.35 -7.10
CA GLY A 57 2.15 24.68 -6.51
C GLY A 57 3.10 24.78 -5.31
N SER A 58 3.57 23.66 -4.76
CA SER A 58 4.55 23.63 -3.67
C SER A 58 5.99 23.38 -4.16
N LEU A 59 6.19 23.13 -5.45
CA LEU A 59 7.49 22.70 -5.99
C LEU A 59 8.46 23.86 -6.08
N ASN A 60 9.70 23.64 -5.68
CA ASN A 60 10.80 24.58 -5.92
C ASN A 60 11.31 24.48 -7.38
N GLN A 61 12.27 25.32 -7.76
CA GLN A 61 12.77 25.38 -9.14
C GLN A 61 13.42 24.06 -9.60
N ASP A 62 14.16 23.38 -8.73
CA ASP A 62 14.82 22.12 -9.05
C ASP A 62 13.80 20.99 -9.23
N GLU A 63 12.77 20.97 -8.39
CA GLU A 63 11.64 20.04 -8.51
C GLU A 63 10.83 20.31 -9.79
N LEU A 64 10.61 21.57 -10.16
CA LEU A 64 9.97 21.91 -11.44
C LEU A 64 10.81 21.44 -12.64
N ASN A 65 12.13 21.57 -12.57
CA ASN A 65 13.04 21.06 -13.59
C ASN A 65 12.96 19.52 -13.67
N ALA A 66 12.99 18.82 -12.52
CA ALA A 66 12.84 17.37 -12.44
C ALA A 66 11.48 16.91 -12.98
N LEU A 67 10.41 17.62 -12.66
CA LEU A 67 9.08 17.39 -13.23
C LEU A 67 9.07 17.60 -14.75
N GLY A 68 9.78 18.61 -15.26
CA GLY A 68 9.99 18.84 -16.69
C GLY A 68 10.65 17.65 -17.37
N LEU A 69 11.73 17.12 -16.79
CA LEU A 69 12.42 15.92 -17.27
C LEU A 69 11.50 14.69 -17.23
N ALA A 70 10.77 14.49 -16.13
CA ALA A 70 9.83 13.39 -15.99
C ALA A 70 8.70 13.43 -17.04
N ARG A 71 8.22 14.64 -17.38
CA ARG A 71 7.21 14.83 -18.44
C ARG A 71 7.71 14.51 -19.85
N GLN A 72 9.04 14.53 -20.05
CA GLN A 72 9.72 14.21 -21.31
C GLN A 72 10.14 12.74 -21.41
N ALA A 73 10.05 11.96 -20.33
CA ALA A 73 10.36 10.53 -20.33
C ALA A 73 9.28 9.70 -21.05
N LEU A 74 9.29 9.79 -22.37
CA LEU A 74 8.33 9.12 -23.25
C LEU A 74 8.50 7.60 -23.22
N LYS A 75 9.75 7.12 -23.22
CA LYS A 75 10.14 5.71 -23.24
C LYS A 75 10.50 5.19 -21.85
N PRO A 76 10.39 3.87 -21.62
CA PRO A 76 10.83 3.25 -20.37
C PRO A 76 12.35 3.36 -20.16
N GLY A 77 12.78 3.23 -18.91
CA GLY A 77 14.20 3.24 -18.52
C GLY A 77 14.86 4.61 -18.51
N ALA A 78 14.08 5.71 -18.55
CA ALA A 78 14.62 7.06 -18.52
C ALA A 78 15.32 7.44 -17.19
N GLY A 79 15.09 6.67 -16.12
CA GLY A 79 15.73 6.90 -14.82
C GLY A 79 15.33 8.22 -14.16
N VAL A 80 14.16 8.75 -14.54
CA VAL A 80 13.65 10.03 -14.05
C VAL A 80 12.81 9.81 -12.80
N GLN A 81 12.80 10.83 -11.93
CA GLN A 81 11.89 10.87 -10.80
C GLN A 81 11.04 12.14 -10.88
N SER A 82 9.74 11.93 -10.79
CA SER A 82 8.75 12.99 -10.71
C SER A 82 8.50 13.31 -9.23
N PRO A 83 8.64 14.58 -8.80
CA PRO A 83 8.42 14.98 -7.40
C PRO A 83 6.95 14.89 -6.99
N ILE A 84 6.02 14.85 -7.95
CA ILE A 84 4.58 14.71 -7.71
C ILE A 84 4.12 13.26 -7.61
N LEU A 85 4.93 12.31 -8.09
CA LEU A 85 4.63 10.89 -8.00
C LEU A 85 5.26 10.33 -6.73
N ASN A 86 4.59 9.35 -6.14
CA ASN A 86 5.21 8.53 -5.10
C ASN A 86 6.15 7.50 -5.76
N GLU A 87 6.71 6.61 -4.97
CA GLU A 87 7.63 5.59 -5.46
C GLU A 87 6.96 4.62 -6.45
N PHE A 88 5.72 4.19 -6.18
CA PHE A 88 4.95 3.34 -7.11
C PHE A 88 4.70 4.03 -8.46
N GLY A 89 4.23 5.28 -8.45
CA GLY A 89 4.02 6.06 -9.68
C GLY A 89 5.31 6.28 -10.47
N ASN A 90 6.43 6.53 -9.79
CA ASN A 90 7.74 6.61 -10.44
C ASN A 90 8.22 5.25 -10.97
N SER A 91 7.91 4.14 -10.29
CA SER A 91 8.18 2.78 -10.77
C SER A 91 7.41 2.51 -12.06
N ILE A 92 6.12 2.85 -12.12
CA ILE A 92 5.29 2.75 -13.34
C ILE A 92 5.90 3.59 -14.47
N LEU A 93 6.25 4.85 -14.19
CA LEU A 93 6.85 5.75 -15.18
C LEU A 93 8.15 5.18 -15.76
N ASN A 94 9.01 4.61 -14.92
CA ASN A 94 10.27 4.04 -15.36
C ASN A 94 10.09 2.69 -16.08
N GLN A 95 9.11 1.87 -15.68
CA GLN A 95 8.83 0.58 -16.32
C GLN A 95 8.18 0.72 -17.70
N LEU A 96 7.27 1.68 -17.86
CA LEU A 96 6.41 1.78 -19.05
C LEU A 96 6.74 2.98 -19.94
N GLY A 97 7.24 4.07 -19.36
CA GLY A 97 7.31 5.36 -20.03
C GLY A 97 5.95 6.03 -20.20
N LYS A 98 5.97 7.34 -20.44
CA LYS A 98 4.75 8.15 -20.55
C LYS A 98 3.87 7.77 -21.73
N GLU A 99 4.45 7.38 -22.87
CA GLU A 99 3.69 6.99 -24.06
C GLU A 99 2.78 5.80 -23.76
N LYS A 100 3.35 4.76 -23.15
CA LYS A 100 2.59 3.55 -22.81
C LYS A 100 1.56 3.82 -21.72
N ILE A 101 1.89 4.64 -20.72
CA ILE A 101 0.91 5.03 -19.69
C ILE A 101 -0.27 5.76 -20.33
N SER A 102 -0.03 6.67 -21.27
CA SER A 102 -1.10 7.40 -21.97
C SER A 102 -1.96 6.48 -22.84
N GLU A 103 -1.38 5.48 -23.50
CA GLU A 103 -2.13 4.43 -24.21
C GLU A 103 -3.02 3.63 -23.23
N LEU A 104 -2.46 3.24 -22.09
CA LEU A 104 -3.15 2.45 -21.05
C LEU A 104 -4.22 3.24 -20.29
N GLN A 105 -4.20 4.57 -20.29
CA GLN A 105 -5.29 5.38 -19.72
C GLN A 105 -6.63 5.07 -20.39
N GLN A 106 -6.63 4.78 -21.70
CA GLN A 106 -7.83 4.39 -22.43
C GLN A 106 -8.27 2.95 -22.12
N ARG A 107 -7.36 2.14 -21.59
CA ARG A 107 -7.51 0.69 -21.34
C ARG A 107 -6.87 0.29 -20.01
N PRO A 108 -7.41 0.78 -18.87
CA PRO A 108 -6.80 0.60 -17.56
C PRO A 108 -6.70 -0.87 -17.14
N GLU A 109 -7.53 -1.75 -17.73
CA GLU A 109 -7.49 -3.20 -17.50
C GLU A 109 -6.16 -3.85 -17.91
N LEU A 110 -5.45 -3.25 -18.87
CA LEU A 110 -4.19 -3.76 -19.37
C LEU A 110 -2.98 -3.31 -18.55
N LEU A 111 -3.12 -2.32 -17.66
CA LEU A 111 -2.01 -1.79 -16.87
C LEU A 111 -1.34 -2.89 -16.05
N ALA A 112 -2.14 -3.70 -15.37
CA ALA A 112 -1.61 -4.76 -14.54
C ALA A 112 -1.01 -5.94 -15.34
N GLY A 113 -1.24 -6.01 -16.65
CA GLY A 113 -0.52 -6.92 -17.54
C GLY A 113 0.81 -6.35 -18.04
N ALA A 114 0.96 -5.03 -18.04
CA ALA A 114 2.15 -4.32 -18.49
C ALA A 114 3.20 -4.16 -17.38
N LEU A 115 2.79 -4.16 -16.11
CA LEU A 115 3.70 -4.03 -14.96
C LEU A 115 4.43 -5.34 -14.64
N SER A 116 5.63 -5.22 -14.06
CA SER A 116 6.39 -6.36 -13.58
C SER A 116 5.71 -7.05 -12.40
N LYS A 117 5.64 -8.38 -12.44
CA LYS A 117 5.10 -9.22 -11.35
C LYS A 117 6.11 -9.49 -10.24
N THR A 118 7.35 -9.03 -10.40
CA THR A 118 8.42 -9.24 -9.40
C THR A 118 8.67 -8.00 -8.56
N ASN A 119 8.02 -6.88 -8.87
CA ASN A 119 8.18 -5.67 -8.09
C ASN A 119 7.31 -5.76 -6.83
N ASP A 120 7.94 -5.52 -5.68
CA ASP A 120 7.37 -5.53 -4.34
C ASP A 120 8.10 -4.43 -3.57
N LEU A 121 7.54 -3.22 -3.61
CA LEU A 121 8.23 -2.00 -3.17
C LEU A 121 8.30 -1.92 -1.63
N ASP A 122 7.30 -2.41 -0.92
CA ASP A 122 7.31 -2.42 0.55
C ASP A 122 7.82 -3.73 1.16
N GLY A 123 8.07 -4.75 0.34
CA GLY A 123 8.71 -5.99 0.73
C GLY A 123 7.80 -6.91 1.55
N ASP A 124 6.48 -6.72 1.51
CA ASP A 124 5.53 -7.57 2.25
C ASP A 124 5.37 -8.97 1.64
N GLY A 125 5.87 -9.17 0.41
CA GLY A 125 5.85 -10.40 -0.36
C GLY A 125 4.65 -10.51 -1.31
N ILE A 126 3.83 -9.48 -1.43
CA ILE A 126 2.73 -9.35 -2.39
C ILE A 126 3.22 -8.42 -3.51
N PRO A 127 3.19 -8.84 -4.78
CA PRO A 127 3.63 -7.96 -5.86
C PRO A 127 2.75 -6.71 -6.00
N ASP A 128 3.35 -5.54 -6.26
CA ASP A 128 2.62 -4.26 -6.39
C ASP A 128 1.49 -4.32 -7.42
N VAL A 129 1.67 -5.13 -8.46
CA VAL A 129 0.69 -5.33 -9.54
C VAL A 129 -0.56 -6.07 -9.07
N GLU A 130 -0.40 -6.96 -8.09
CA GLU A 130 -1.50 -7.66 -7.45
C GLU A 130 -2.20 -6.74 -6.47
N GLU A 131 -1.45 -5.91 -5.74
CA GLU A 131 -1.99 -4.89 -4.86
C GLU A 131 -2.80 -3.83 -5.59
N PHE A 132 -2.32 -3.38 -6.76
CA PHE A 132 -3.09 -2.50 -7.64
C PHE A 132 -4.45 -3.10 -8.04
N LYS A 133 -4.51 -4.42 -8.29
CA LYS A 133 -5.78 -5.10 -8.61
C LYS A 133 -6.67 -5.27 -7.38
N ASP A 134 -6.07 -5.58 -6.23
CA ASP A 134 -6.75 -5.79 -4.96
C ASP A 134 -7.14 -4.46 -4.28
N GLY A 135 -6.70 -3.34 -4.84
CA GLY A 135 -6.96 -1.99 -4.33
C GLY A 135 -6.23 -1.69 -3.02
N THR A 136 -5.11 -2.36 -2.77
CA THR A 136 -4.24 -2.22 -1.58
C THR A 136 -3.04 -1.33 -1.88
N HIS A 137 -2.44 -0.72 -0.86
CA HIS A 137 -1.41 0.29 -1.07
C HIS A 137 0.01 -0.29 -1.27
N PRO A 138 0.64 -0.12 -2.45
CA PRO A 138 1.94 -0.77 -2.78
C PRO A 138 3.18 -0.25 -2.05
N LEU A 139 3.00 0.59 -1.05
CA LEU A 139 4.08 1.20 -0.27
C LEU A 139 3.81 1.04 1.23
N ASN A 140 2.85 0.20 1.59
CA ASN A 140 2.42 -0.01 2.96
C ASN A 140 2.21 -1.51 3.18
N SER A 141 3.23 -2.11 3.79
CA SER A 141 3.30 -3.55 4.06
C SER A 141 2.21 -4.11 4.97
N LEU A 142 1.36 -3.24 5.53
CA LEU A 142 0.21 -3.59 6.35
C LEU A 142 -1.13 -3.50 5.61
N ASP A 143 -1.16 -3.01 4.38
CA ASP A 143 -2.41 -2.76 3.63
C ASP A 143 -2.74 -3.83 2.58
N GLY A 144 -1.93 -4.88 2.43
CA GLY A 144 -2.19 -6.00 1.53
C GLY A 144 -3.43 -6.85 1.86
N HIS A 145 -3.74 -7.83 0.99
CA HIS A 145 -4.85 -8.75 1.23
C HIS A 145 -4.59 -9.58 2.51
N PRO A 146 -5.51 -9.61 3.51
CA PRO A 146 -5.23 -10.16 4.84
C PRO A 146 -4.67 -11.58 4.84
N TRP A 147 -5.24 -12.46 4.02
CA TRP A 147 -4.80 -13.85 3.94
C TRP A 147 -3.40 -14.01 3.30
N LYS A 148 -3.05 -13.16 2.34
CA LYS A 148 -1.74 -13.19 1.68
C LYS A 148 -0.66 -12.66 2.63
N LEU A 149 -0.95 -11.54 3.30
CA LEU A 149 -0.11 -11.01 4.35
C LEU A 149 0.15 -12.05 5.44
N PHE A 150 -0.91 -12.70 5.94
CA PHE A 150 -0.78 -13.75 6.96
C PHE A 150 0.13 -14.88 6.47
N LYS A 151 -0.13 -15.41 5.27
CA LYS A 151 0.68 -16.51 4.69
C LYS A 151 2.14 -16.11 4.50
N ASN A 152 2.41 -14.91 3.98
CA ASN A 152 3.75 -14.41 3.75
C ASN A 152 4.49 -14.18 5.06
N ASN A 153 3.85 -13.56 6.05
CA ASN A 153 4.41 -13.36 7.38
C ASN A 153 4.66 -14.69 8.10
N LEU A 154 3.75 -15.66 7.97
CA LEU A 154 3.92 -16.99 8.55
C LEU A 154 5.12 -17.71 7.94
N GLY A 155 5.29 -17.62 6.61
CA GLY A 155 6.46 -18.19 5.93
C GLY A 155 7.77 -17.51 6.34
N LYS A 156 7.79 -16.17 6.37
CA LYS A 156 8.96 -15.37 6.78
C LYS A 156 9.41 -15.69 8.20
N ASN A 157 8.48 -15.85 9.13
CA ASN A 157 8.76 -16.06 10.56
C ASN A 157 8.65 -17.54 11.00
N TRP A 158 8.59 -18.50 10.08
CA TRP A 158 8.36 -19.90 10.42
C TRP A 158 9.39 -20.45 11.42
N PHE A 159 10.67 -20.12 11.22
CA PHE A 159 11.74 -20.58 12.10
C PHE A 159 11.58 -20.01 13.52
N ASP A 160 11.28 -18.72 13.64
CA ASP A 160 11.08 -18.08 14.95
C ASP A 160 9.86 -18.66 15.67
N ILE A 161 8.77 -18.89 14.94
CA ILE A 161 7.57 -19.55 15.47
C ILE A 161 7.91 -20.96 15.97
N LEU A 162 8.66 -21.73 15.20
CA LEU A 162 9.11 -23.06 15.61
C LEU A 162 9.99 -23.00 16.86
N MET A 163 10.91 -22.04 16.94
CA MET A 163 11.75 -21.83 18.12
C MET A 163 10.93 -21.45 19.35
N ILE A 164 9.93 -20.58 19.20
CA ILE A 164 9.00 -20.22 20.28
C ILE A 164 8.25 -21.47 20.77
N ILE A 165 7.71 -22.29 19.85
CA ILE A 165 7.01 -23.53 20.21
C ILE A 165 7.93 -24.48 20.98
N LEU A 166 9.17 -24.67 20.51
CA LEU A 166 10.15 -25.53 21.17
C LEU A 166 10.54 -24.99 22.55
N ALA A 167 10.76 -23.67 22.68
CA ALA A 167 11.11 -23.03 23.93
C ALA A 167 9.97 -23.12 24.95
N THR A 168 8.74 -22.80 24.53
CA THR A 168 7.54 -22.93 25.37
C THR A 168 7.31 -24.38 25.78
N GLY A 169 7.42 -25.33 24.85
CA GLY A 169 7.26 -26.75 25.15
C GLY A 169 8.31 -27.27 26.14
N SER A 170 9.57 -26.92 25.93
CA SER A 170 10.67 -27.29 26.84
C SER A 170 10.52 -26.66 28.22
N GLY A 171 10.08 -25.40 28.28
CA GLY A 171 9.82 -24.70 29.54
C GLY A 171 8.68 -25.33 30.33
N LEU A 172 7.56 -25.64 29.69
CA LEU A 172 6.44 -26.34 30.31
C LEU A 172 6.83 -27.75 30.79
N TYR A 173 7.60 -28.48 29.97
CA TYR A 173 8.13 -29.79 30.36
C TYR A 173 9.06 -29.70 31.58
N GLY A 174 9.97 -28.72 31.60
CA GLY A 174 10.87 -28.48 32.74
C GLY A 174 10.11 -28.16 34.03
N LEU A 175 9.11 -27.27 33.95
CA LEU A 175 8.26 -26.92 35.08
C LEU A 175 7.48 -28.13 35.63
N GLN A 176 6.90 -28.95 34.75
CA GLN A 176 6.17 -30.16 35.17
C GLN A 176 7.09 -31.14 35.92
N ASN A 177 8.29 -31.40 35.40
CA ASN A 177 9.25 -32.29 36.06
C ASN A 177 9.75 -31.74 37.39
N MET A 178 9.95 -30.42 37.49
CA MET A 178 10.32 -29.76 38.75
C MET A 178 9.22 -29.92 39.81
N LEU A 179 7.95 -29.69 39.44
CA LEU A 179 6.82 -29.86 40.36
C LEU A 179 6.65 -31.30 40.82
N LEU A 180 6.82 -32.28 39.92
CA LEU A 180 6.83 -33.70 40.25
C LEU A 180 7.96 -34.02 41.25
N TRP A 181 9.17 -33.52 41.01
CA TRP A 181 10.30 -33.71 41.91
C TRP A 181 10.04 -33.12 43.30
N LEU A 182 9.51 -31.89 43.38
CA LEU A 182 9.15 -31.25 44.64
C LEU A 182 8.08 -32.04 45.42
N SER A 183 7.06 -32.54 44.72
CA SER A 183 6.00 -33.36 45.33
C SER A 183 6.54 -34.67 45.90
N LEU A 184 7.41 -35.37 45.16
CA LEU A 184 8.05 -36.60 45.64
C LEU A 184 8.93 -36.35 46.86
N LYS A 185 9.66 -35.23 46.88
CA LYS A 185 10.51 -34.87 48.02
C LYS A 185 9.69 -34.54 49.26
N ALA A 186 8.60 -33.78 49.12
CA ALA A 186 7.70 -33.46 50.23
C ALA A 186 7.10 -34.72 50.88
N GLY A 187 6.60 -35.66 50.07
CA GLY A 187 6.03 -36.92 50.60
C GLY A 187 7.06 -37.81 51.32
N LYS A 188 8.34 -37.75 50.92
CA LYS A 188 9.42 -38.50 51.59
C LYS A 188 9.77 -37.93 52.97
N GLU A 189 9.72 -36.61 53.14
CA GLU A 189 10.01 -35.99 54.45
C GLU A 189 8.88 -36.20 55.47
N GLU A 190 7.62 -36.23 55.03
CA GLU A 190 6.48 -36.60 55.90
C GLU A 190 6.56 -38.06 56.37
N GLY A 191 6.92 -38.99 55.48
CA GLY A 191 7.09 -40.41 55.83
C GLY A 191 8.22 -40.69 56.83
N HIS A 192 9.23 -39.82 56.93
CA HIS A 192 10.34 -39.94 57.88
C HIS A 192 10.01 -39.31 59.25
N ARG A 193 9.04 -38.38 59.33
CA ARG A 193 8.65 -37.71 60.58
C ARG A 193 7.63 -38.51 61.41
N VAL A 194 6.99 -39.52 60.83
CA VAL A 194 5.95 -40.36 61.46
C VAL A 194 6.51 -41.72 61.98
N ARG A 195 7.80 -42.00 61.78
CA ARG A 195 8.53 -43.11 62.41
C ARG A 195 9.44 -42.60 63.51
#